data_AF-A0A643C9P3-F1
#
_entry.id   AF-A0A643C9P3-F1
#
_cell.length_a   1.000
_cell.length_b   1.000
_cell.length_c   1.000
_cell.angle_alpha   90.00
_cell.angle_beta   90.00
_cell.angle_gamma   90.00
#
_symmetry.space_group_name_H-M   'P 1'
#
loop_
_entity.id
_entity.type
_entity.pdbx_description
1 polymer ?
#
loop_
_entity_poly.entity_id
_entity_poly.type
_entity_poly.pdbx_seq_one_letter_code
_entity_poly.pdbx_strand_id
1 'polypeptide(L)'
;EYKLGQRTEICLEPLQKEENLGPQHVLLRTQMRLPGKRAYALPVDLVWDTARGWTAGSLRHRVADFYSLPVEKIEIAKYLPEKFEWLPIPS
;
A
#
# COMPACT_ATOMS: atom_id res chain seq x y z
N GLU A 1 6.64 13.44 -16.57
CA GLU A 1 6.38 11.99 -16.55
C GLU A 1 7.66 11.26 -16.91
N TYR A 2 8.29 10.58 -15.96
CA TYR A 2 9.49 9.79 -16.23
C TYR A 2 9.05 8.37 -16.56
N LYS A 3 9.04 8.02 -17.85
CA LYS A 3 8.77 6.65 -18.31
C LYS A 3 10.05 5.83 -18.17
N LEU A 4 10.02 4.88 -17.23
CA LEU A 4 11.06 3.88 -17.00
C LEU A 4 11.19 2.96 -18.22
N GLY A 5 12.39 2.86 -18.78
CA GLY A 5 12.72 1.93 -19.87
C GLY A 5 12.96 0.49 -19.39
N GLN A 6 13.29 -0.42 -20.32
CA GLN A 6 13.59 -1.83 -20.03
C GLN A 6 14.92 -2.08 -19.27
N ARG A 7 15.64 -1.03 -18.85
CA ARG A 7 16.89 -1.15 -18.09
C ARG A 7 16.60 -0.93 -16.61
N THR A 8 17.39 -1.55 -15.73
CA THR A 8 17.36 -1.25 -14.29
C THR A 8 17.72 0.22 -14.10
N GLU A 9 16.75 1.04 -13.75
CA GLU A 9 16.91 2.46 -13.47
C GLU A 9 16.77 2.68 -11.96
N ILE A 10 17.63 3.55 -11.43
CA ILE A 10 17.54 4.00 -10.04
C ILE A 10 16.58 5.19 -10.02
N CYS A 11 15.40 5.01 -9.44
CA CYS A 11 14.49 6.11 -9.17
C CYS A 11 14.78 6.69 -7.78
N LEU A 12 14.85 8.02 -7.71
CA LEU A 12 14.92 8.74 -6.44
C LEU A 12 13.59 9.47 -6.23
N GLU A 13 12.97 9.21 -5.09
CA GLU A 13 11.79 9.95 -4.64
C GLU A 13 12.07 10.48 -3.22
N PRO A 14 11.91 11.79 -2.97
CA PRO A 14 12.00 12.33 -1.63
C PRO A 14 10.94 11.71 -0.72
N LEU A 15 11.35 11.27 0.47
CA LEU A 15 10.41 10.77 1.46
C LEU A 15 9.47 11.89 1.92
N GLN A 16 8.17 11.58 1.99
CA GLN A 16 7.15 12.53 2.45
C GLN A 16 7.28 12.86 3.95
N LYS A 17 7.90 11.95 4.71
CA LYS A 17 8.20 12.06 6.14
C LYS A 17 9.42 11.20 6.46
N GLU A 18 10.08 11.46 7.57
CA GLU A 18 11.15 10.59 8.06
C GLU A 18 10.61 9.18 8.34
N GLU A 19 11.34 8.17 7.88
CA GLU A 19 10.99 6.76 8.06
C GLU A 19 11.98 6.10 9.02
N ASN A 20 11.47 5.51 10.10
CA ASN A 20 12.26 4.70 11.03
C ASN A 20 11.88 3.22 10.85
N LEU A 21 12.53 2.58 9.87
CA LEU A 21 12.23 1.21 9.49
C LEU A 21 13.14 0.22 10.24
N GLY A 22 12.52 -0.72 10.96
CA GLY A 22 13.21 -1.85 11.55
C GLY A 22 13.29 -3.05 10.59
N PRO A 23 14.07 -4.09 10.93
CA PRO A 23 14.24 -5.28 10.07
C PRO A 23 12.96 -6.04 9.73
N GLN A 24 11.92 -5.89 10.57
CA GLN A 24 10.61 -6.55 10.40
C GLN A 24 9.54 -5.58 9.89
N HIS A 25 9.91 -4.33 9.59
CA HIS A 25 9.00 -3.38 8.99
C HIS A 25 9.00 -3.55 7.47
N VAL A 26 7.79 -3.61 6.90
CA VAL A 26 7.56 -3.58 5.47
C VAL A 26 6.92 -2.24 5.13
N LEU A 27 7.52 -1.52 4.18
CA LEU A 27 6.95 -0.29 3.63
C LEU A 27 6.02 -0.66 2.46
N LEU A 28 4.75 -0.26 2.58
CA LEU A 28 3.73 -0.50 1.58
C LEU A 28 3.29 0.83 0.97
N ARG A 29 3.34 0.94 -0.35
CA ARG A 29 2.73 2.06 -1.06
C ARG A 29 1.25 1.78 -1.29
N THR A 30 0.39 2.48 -0.56
CA THR A 30 -1.06 2.28 -0.58
C THR A 30 -1.78 3.42 -1.29
N GLN A 31 -2.93 3.14 -1.87
CA GLN A 31 -3.82 4.15 -2.47
C GLN A 31 -5.26 3.83 -2.09
N MET A 32 -5.97 4.80 -1.52
CA MET A 32 -7.39 4.64 -1.22
C MET A 32 -8.23 4.95 -2.46
N ARG A 33 -9.13 4.04 -2.83
CA ARG A 33 -10.17 4.33 -3.81
C ARG A 33 -11.20 5.30 -3.21
N LEU A 34 -11.47 6.41 -3.89
CA LEU A 34 -12.43 7.40 -3.42
C LEU A 34 -13.87 6.87 -3.62
N PRO A 35 -14.68 6.74 -2.54
CA PRO A 35 -16.07 6.29 -2.66
C PRO A 35 -16.88 7.14 -3.64
N GLY A 36 -17.67 6.48 -4.50
CA GLY A 36 -18.48 7.14 -5.52
C GLY A 36 -17.70 7.75 -6.69
N LYS A 37 -16.36 7.65 -6.72
CA LYS A 37 -15.53 8.19 -7.80
C LYS A 37 -14.71 7.09 -8.47
N ARG A 38 -14.45 7.24 -9.77
CA ARG A 38 -13.49 6.40 -10.52
C ARG A 38 -12.08 6.97 -10.38
N ALA A 39 -11.66 7.25 -9.16
CA ALA A 39 -10.37 7.88 -8.85
C ALA A 39 -9.81 7.32 -7.54
N TYR A 40 -8.50 7.44 -7.39
CA TYR A 40 -7.77 7.11 -6.16
C TYR A 40 -7.23 8.40 -5.54
N ALA A 41 -7.08 8.39 -4.21
CA ALA A 41 -6.29 9.39 -3.51
C ALA A 41 -4.81 9.28 -3.91
N LEU A 42 -4.01 10.26 -3.53
CA LEU A 42 -2.56 10.21 -3.74
C LEU A 42 -1.97 8.96 -3.04
N PRO A 43 -0.93 8.34 -3.62
CA PRO A 43 -0.21 7.27 -2.95
C PRO A 43 0.36 7.72 -1.62
N VAL A 44 0.26 6.87 -0.60
CA VAL A 44 0.83 7.12 0.72
C VAL A 44 1.58 5.88 1.20
N ASP A 45 2.76 6.11 1.74
CA ASP A 45 3.61 5.06 2.29
C ASP A 45 3.18 4.71 3.73
N LEU A 46 2.87 3.44 3.92
CA LEU A 46 2.38 2.83 5.16
C LEU A 46 3.41 1.83 5.66
N VAL A 47 3.82 1.98 6.93
CA VAL A 47 4.71 1.03 7.59
C VAL A 47 3.88 -0.06 8.26
N TRP A 48 4.14 -1.31 7.89
CA TRP A 48 3.56 -2.50 8.49
C TRP A 48 4.63 -3.27 9.28
N ASP A 49 4.42 -3.39 10.59
CA ASP A 49 5.28 -4.17 11.48
C ASP A 49 4.87 -5.65 11.46
N THR A 50 5.63 -6.45 10.73
CA THR A 50 5.36 -7.89 10.56
C THR A 50 5.65 -8.70 11.83
N ALA A 51 6.38 -8.13 12.79
CA ALA A 51 6.59 -8.73 14.12
C ALA A 51 5.28 -8.90 14.89
N ARG A 52 4.32 -7.99 14.64
CA ARG A 52 3.01 -7.96 15.30
C ARG A 52 1.95 -8.78 14.56
N GLY A 53 2.33 -9.45 13.48
CA GLY A 53 1.45 -10.25 12.64
C GLY A 53 1.79 -10.10 11.16
N TRP A 54 1.76 -11.22 10.44
CA TRP A 54 2.12 -11.34 9.03
C TRP A 54 0.99 -11.93 8.18
N THR A 55 -0.24 -11.96 8.72
CA THR A 55 -1.44 -12.49 8.06
C THR A 55 -2.20 -11.40 7.31
N ALA A 56 -3.05 -11.80 6.35
CA ALA A 56 -3.97 -10.89 5.67
C ALA A 56 -4.85 -10.09 6.64
N GLY A 57 -5.33 -10.74 7.71
CA GLY A 57 -6.08 -10.08 8.78
C GLY A 57 -5.26 -9.00 9.50
N SER A 58 -4.00 -9.27 9.86
CA SER A 58 -3.15 -8.27 10.51
C SER A 58 -2.82 -7.08 9.60
N LEU A 59 -2.62 -7.32 8.30
CA LEU A 59 -2.47 -6.27 7.29
C LEU A 59 -3.74 -5.43 7.18
N ARG A 60 -4.92 -6.07 7.15
CA ARG A 60 -6.21 -5.36 7.11
C ARG A 60 -6.42 -4.45 8.31
N HIS A 61 -6.18 -4.95 9.52
CA HIS A 61 -6.25 -4.12 10.72
C HIS A 61 -5.30 -2.92 10.64
N ARG A 62 -4.06 -3.14 10.17
CA ARG A 62 -3.09 -2.05 10.05
C ARG A 62 -3.50 -0.99 9.02
N VAL A 63 -4.04 -1.40 7.88
CA VAL A 63 -4.55 -0.47 6.85
C VAL A 63 -5.78 0.29 7.35
N ALA A 64 -6.71 -0.40 8.02
CA ALA A 64 -7.91 0.22 8.61
C ALA A 64 -7.53 1.29 9.64
N ASP A 65 -6.61 0.96 10.55
CA ASP A 65 -6.06 1.88 11.56
C ASP A 65 -5.42 3.12 10.91
N PHE A 66 -4.54 2.92 9.92
CA PHE A 66 -3.85 4.01 9.22
C PHE A 66 -4.82 4.99 8.53
N TYR A 67 -5.88 4.47 7.91
CA TYR A 67 -6.87 5.29 7.22
C TYR A 67 -8.04 5.73 8.11
N SER A 68 -8.04 5.38 9.40
CA SER A 68 -9.14 5.64 10.33
C SER A 68 -10.50 5.11 9.82
N LEU A 69 -10.50 3.90 9.27
CA LEU A 69 -11.67 3.22 8.73
C LEU A 69 -12.05 2.00 9.58
N PRO A 70 -13.35 1.61 9.62
CA PRO A 70 -13.75 0.36 10.26
C PRO A 70 -13.18 -0.85 9.51
N VAL A 71 -12.54 -1.79 10.22
CA VAL A 71 -11.83 -2.93 9.62
C VAL A 71 -12.75 -3.84 8.80
N GLU A 72 -14.00 -3.96 9.23
CA GLU A 72 -15.05 -4.76 8.59
C GLU A 72 -15.65 -4.10 7.33
N LYS A 73 -15.30 -2.83 7.06
CA LYS A 73 -15.79 -2.06 5.90
C LYS A 73 -14.71 -1.77 4.87
N ILE A 74 -13.53 -2.38 5.01
CA ILE A 74 -12.45 -2.22 4.04
C ILE A 74 -12.12 -3.51 3.31
N GLU A 75 -11.78 -3.35 2.04
CA GLU A 75 -11.21 -4.38 1.20
C GLU A 75 -9.82 -3.93 0.75
N ILE A 76 -8.91 -4.88 0.57
CA ILE A 76 -7.54 -4.59 0.12
C ILE A 76 -7.30 -5.38 -1.16
N ALA A 77 -6.65 -4.78 -2.14
CA ALA A 77 -6.22 -5.45 -3.35
C ALA A 77 -4.79 -5.04 -3.73
N LYS A 78 -4.07 -5.97 -4.36
CA LYS A 78 -2.76 -5.73 -4.97
C LYS A 78 -2.93 -5.45 -6.45
N TYR A 79 -2.38 -4.35 -6.93
CA TYR A 79 -2.31 -4.08 -8.37
C TYR A 79 -1.20 -4.90 -9.02
N LEU A 80 -1.50 -5.55 -10.14
CA LEU A 80 -0.54 -6.22 -11.01
C LEU A 80 -0.42 -5.43 -12.32
N PRO A 81 0.60 -4.56 -12.47
CA PRO A 81 0.75 -3.71 -13.65
C PRO A 81 0.85 -4.49 -14.97
N GLU A 82 1.44 -5.69 -14.95
CA GLU A 82 1.65 -6.52 -16.14
C GLU A 82 0.33 -7.04 -16.71
N LYS A 83 -0.67 -7.22 -15.84
CA LYS A 83 -2.00 -7.74 -16.18
C LYS A 83 -3.09 -6.67 -16.15
N PHE A 84 -2.76 -5.45 -15.72
CA PHE A 84 -3.73 -4.39 -15.45
C PHE A 84 -4.87 -4.84 -14.52
N GLU A 85 -4.55 -5.72 -13.57
CA GLU A 85 -5.51 -6.41 -12.71
C GLU A 85 -5.34 -6.00 -11.25
N TRP A 86 -6.44 -5.98 -10.50
CA TRP A 86 -6.43 -5.85 -9.04
C TRP A 86 -6.80 -7.19 -8.41
N LEU A 87 -5.87 -7.78 -7.66
CA LEU A 87 -6.08 -9.03 -6.93
C LEU A 87 -6.53 -8.75 -5.50
N PRO A 88 -7.78 -9.11 -5.12
CA PRO A 88 -8.25 -8.95 -3.74
C PRO A 88 -7.42 -9.81 -2.77
N ILE A 89 -7.14 -9.25 -1.59
CA ILE A 89 -6.52 -9.98 -0.48
C ILE A 89 -7.64 -10.57 0.39
N PRO A 90 -7.71 -11.90 0.56
CA PRO A 90 -8.81 -12.55 1.29
C PRO A 90 -8.93 -12.08 2.73
N SER A 91 -10.16 -12.16 3.26
CA SER A 91 -10.49 -11.80 4.63
C SER A 91 -9.95 -12.72 5.69
#